data_AF-A0A0V0GVZ3-F1
#
_entry.id   AF-A0A0V0GVZ3-F1
#
_cell.length_a   1.000
_cell.length_b   1.000
_cell.length_c   1.000
_cell.angle_alpha   90.00
_cell.angle_beta   90.00
_cell.angle_gamma   90.00
#
_symmetry.space_group_name_H-M   'P 1'
#
loop_
_entity.id
_entity.type
_entity.pdbx_description
1 polymer ?
#
loop_
_entity_poly.entity_id
_entity_poly.type
_entity_poly.pdbx_seq_one_letter_code
_entity_poly.pdbx_strand_id
1 'polypeptide(L)'
;MNKTLLEKARCILLQTKMSKVFWVEAVHTASHIVNRSPASAIDFKTLNEVWSGEPSNYSSLRIFGCPAIMLMKESLNQGLKRPYCRVCRWSKWVQTLCLST
;
A
#
# COMPACT_ATOMS: atom_id res chain seq x y z
N MET A 1 3.10 -5.44 -20.79
CA MET A 1 2.62 -4.96 -19.47
C MET A 1 3.72 -4.87 -18.40
N ASN A 2 4.71 -5.79 -18.39
CA ASN A 2 5.75 -5.82 -17.35
C ASN A 2 6.56 -4.52 -17.24
N LYS A 3 6.93 -3.88 -18.37
CA LYS A 3 7.60 -2.57 -18.37
C LYS A 3 6.76 -1.49 -17.66
N THR A 4 5.48 -1.38 -17.99
CA THR A 4 4.55 -0.41 -17.39
C THR A 4 4.41 -0.58 -15.88
N LEU A 5 4.38 -1.82 -15.38
CA LEU A 5 4.33 -2.11 -13.94
C LEU A 5 5.60 -1.65 -13.23
N LEU A 6 6.77 -1.93 -13.81
CA LEU A 6 8.05 -1.51 -13.24
C LEU A 6 8.19 0.02 -13.21
N GLU A 7 7.78 0.71 -14.27
CA GLU A 7 7.80 2.18 -14.30
C GLU A 7 6.85 2.76 -13.24
N LYS A 8 5.63 2.23 -13.10
CA LYS A 8 4.69 2.64 -12.04
C LYS A 8 5.26 2.38 -10.63
N ALA A 9 5.90 1.24 -10.41
CA ALA A 9 6.54 0.93 -9.14
C ALA A 9 7.69 1.91 -8.82
N ARG A 10 8.51 2.26 -9.81
CA ARG A 10 9.56 3.29 -9.67
C ARG A 10 8.96 4.64 -9.32
N CYS A 11 7.90 5.07 -10.01
CA CYS A 11 7.20 6.32 -9.70
C CYS A 11 6.66 6.33 -8.25
N ILE A 12 6.07 5.22 -7.79
CA ILE A 12 5.55 5.10 -6.41
C ILE A 12 6.69 5.27 -5.38
N LEU A 13 7.83 4.62 -5.60
CA LEU A 13 8.99 4.74 -4.70
C LEU A 13 9.56 6.17 -4.68
N LEU A 14 9.68 6.80 -5.85
CA LEU A 14 10.18 8.17 -5.99
C LEU A 14 9.24 9.18 -5.32
N GLN A 15 7.93 9.05 -5.53
CA GLN A 15 6.92 9.93 -4.93
C GLN A 15 6.91 9.84 -3.40
N THR A 16 7.07 8.63 -2.86
CA THR A 16 7.02 8.39 -1.41
C THR A 16 8.37 8.58 -0.72
N LYS A 17 9.45 8.79 -1.49
CA LYS A 17 10.84 8.86 -1.03
C LYS A 17 11.22 7.63 -0.19
N MET A 18 10.71 6.46 -0.57
CA MET A 18 10.99 5.20 0.12
C MET A 18 12.21 4.49 -0.47
N SER A 19 12.90 3.72 0.36
CA SER A 19 14.05 2.93 -0.06
C SER A 19 13.69 1.89 -1.13
N LYS A 20 14.64 1.53 -1.98
CA LYS A 20 14.49 0.46 -2.98
C LYS A 20 14.19 -0.91 -2.36
N VAL A 21 14.42 -1.08 -1.06
CA VAL A 21 14.05 -2.32 -0.33
C VAL A 21 12.55 -2.61 -0.46
N PHE A 22 11.71 -1.58 -0.58
CA PHE A 22 10.25 -1.69 -0.70
C PHE A 22 9.74 -1.94 -2.13
N TRP A 23 10.60 -2.40 -3.04
CA TRP A 23 10.26 -2.54 -4.45
C TRP A 23 9.16 -3.59 -4.69
N VAL A 24 9.11 -4.66 -3.90
CA VAL A 24 8.09 -5.72 -4.02
C VAL A 24 6.71 -5.14 -3.70
N GLU A 25 6.61 -4.35 -2.64
CA GLU A 25 5.37 -3.72 -2.20
C GLU A 25 4.93 -2.60 -3.16
N ALA A 26 5.89 -1.88 -3.74
CA ALA A 26 5.63 -0.89 -4.78
C ALA A 26 5.09 -1.54 -6.06
N VAL A 27 5.67 -2.67 -6.50
CA VAL A 27 5.18 -3.44 -7.66
C VAL A 27 3.79 -4.02 -7.39
N HIS A 28 3.56 -4.56 -6.19
CA HIS A 28 2.24 -5.06 -5.78
C HIS A 28 1.19 -3.93 -5.77
N THR A 29 1.57 -2.74 -5.30
CA THR A 29 0.68 -1.58 -5.31
C THR A 29 0.40 -1.11 -6.75
N ALA A 30 1.42 -1.08 -7.60
CA ALA A 30 1.28 -0.73 -9.01
C ALA A 30 0.33 -1.70 -9.75
N SER A 31 0.45 -3.02 -9.53
CA SER A 31 -0.46 -4.00 -10.12
C SER A 31 -1.88 -3.86 -9.58
N HIS A 32 -2.02 -3.61 -8.27
CA HIS A 32 -3.31 -3.39 -7.64
C HIS A 32 -4.06 -2.19 -8.25
N ILE A 33 -3.34 -1.08 -8.50
CA ILE A 33 -3.87 0.12 -9.16
C ILE A 33 -4.23 -0.18 -10.61
N VAL A 34 -3.34 -0.82 -11.38
CA VAL A 34 -3.59 -1.14 -12.80
C VAL A 34 -4.82 -2.02 -12.94
N ASN A 35 -4.99 -3.02 -12.08
CA ASN A 35 -6.14 -3.93 -12.14
C ASN A 35 -7.47 -3.24 -11.80
N ARG A 36 -7.43 -2.13 -11.06
CA ARG A 36 -8.60 -1.33 -10.67
C ARG A 36 -8.73 -0.03 -11.46
N SER A 37 -7.87 0.19 -12.44
CA SER A 37 -7.99 1.36 -13.31
C SER A 37 -8.93 1.02 -14.45
N PRO A 38 -9.90 1.89 -14.78
CA PRO A 38 -10.74 1.71 -15.95
C PRO A 38 -9.86 1.75 -17.20
N ALA A 39 -10.11 0.84 -18.14
CA ALA A 39 -9.38 0.80 -19.39
C ALA A 39 -10.33 0.96 -20.57
N SER A 40 -9.98 1.84 -21.52
CA SER A 40 -10.79 2.12 -22.71
C SER A 40 -10.99 0.87 -23.59
N ALA A 41 -10.04 -0.06 -23.57
CA ALA A 41 -10.12 -1.32 -24.29
C ALA A 41 -11.21 -2.29 -23.77
N ILE A 42 -11.78 -2.03 -22.59
CA ILE A 42 -12.82 -2.85 -21.95
C ILE A 42 -14.02 -2.00 -21.55
N ASP A 43 -14.40 -1.05 -22.41
CA ASP A 43 -15.55 -0.16 -22.20
C ASP A 43 -15.51 0.59 -20.87
N PHE A 44 -14.32 1.05 -20.47
CA PHE A 44 -14.07 1.73 -19.19
C PHE A 44 -14.41 0.91 -17.94
N LYS A 45 -14.58 -0.40 -18.06
CA LYS A 45 -14.61 -1.31 -16.91
C LYS A 45 -13.21 -1.48 -16.34
N THR A 46 -13.12 -1.96 -15.10
CA THR A 46 -11.82 -2.35 -14.53
C THR A 46 -11.50 -3.80 -14.85
N LEU A 47 -10.21 -4.12 -15.02
CA LEU A 47 -9.77 -5.51 -15.23
C LEU A 47 -10.22 -6.44 -14.10
N ASN A 48 -10.23 -5.93 -12.87
CA ASN A 48 -10.66 -6.68 -11.70
C ASN A 48 -12.15 -7.04 -11.76
N GLU A 49 -13.00 -6.14 -12.25
CA GLU A 49 -14.44 -6.41 -12.45
C GLU A 49 -14.67 -7.44 -13.55
N VAL A 50 -13.98 -7.29 -14.69
CA VAL A 50 -14.09 -8.23 -15.81
C VAL A 50 -13.66 -9.63 -15.39
N TRP A 51 -12.60 -9.75 -14.57
CA TRP A 51 -12.09 -11.04 -14.14
C TRP A 51 -12.88 -11.67 -12.98
N SER A 52 -13.32 -10.85 -12.01
CA SER A 52 -13.97 -11.35 -10.79
C SER A 52 -15.48 -11.45 -10.92
N GLY A 53 -16.09 -10.81 -11.92
CA GLY A 53 -17.54 -10.68 -12.07
C GLY A 53 -18.20 -9.70 -11.08
N GLU A 54 -17.49 -9.30 -10.04
CA GLU A 54 -17.95 -8.41 -8.97
C GLU A 54 -17.46 -6.97 -9.15
N PRO A 55 -18.26 -5.95 -8.74
CA PRO A 55 -17.86 -4.55 -8.78
C PRO A 55 -16.58 -4.28 -7.97
N SER A 56 -15.75 -3.37 -8.45
CA SER A 56 -14.49 -3.03 -7.79
C SER A 56 -14.74 -2.22 -6.51
N ASN A 57 -14.36 -2.78 -5.36
CA ASN A 57 -14.42 -2.06 -4.08
C ASN A 57 -13.14 -1.22 -3.86
N TYR A 58 -13.32 0.10 -3.76
CA TYR A 58 -12.24 1.08 -3.57
C TYR A 58 -12.02 1.50 -2.10
N SER A 59 -12.85 1.05 -1.15
CA SER A 59 -12.72 1.43 0.27
C SER A 59 -11.38 0.99 0.89
N SER A 60 -10.79 -0.06 0.32
CA SER A 60 -9.48 -0.60 0.70
C SER A 60 -8.29 0.11 0.04
N LEU A 61 -8.53 1.05 -0.88
CA LEU A 61 -7.46 1.80 -1.53
C LEU A 61 -6.83 2.78 -0.53
N ARG A 62 -5.50 2.74 -0.45
CA ARG A 62 -4.69 3.62 0.40
C ARG A 62 -3.49 4.09 -0.40
N ILE A 63 -3.06 5.31 -0.11
CA ILE A 63 -1.85 5.89 -0.71
C ILE A 63 -0.64 5.12 -0.14
N PHE A 64 0.22 4.64 -1.02
CA PHE A 64 1.48 4.02 -0.62
C PHE A 64 2.30 5.00 0.21
N GLY A 65 2.91 4.54 1.31
CA GLY A 65 3.75 5.41 2.13
C GLY A 65 3.01 6.42 3.02
N CYS A 66 1.68 6.36 3.10
CA CYS A 66 0.88 7.20 3.99
C CYS A 66 1.29 6.97 5.47
N PRO A 67 1.36 8.03 6.31
CA PRO A 67 1.57 7.89 7.74
C PRO A 67 0.49 7.01 8.36
N ALA A 68 0.92 5.93 9.02
CA ALA A 68 0.06 5.02 9.75
C ALA A 68 0.51 5.02 11.22
N ILE A 69 -0.43 5.22 12.14
CA ILE A 69 -0.12 5.16 13.57
C ILE A 69 -0.34 3.72 14.02
N MET A 70 0.72 3.09 14.55
CA MET A 70 0.58 1.82 15.25
C MET A 70 0.39 2.07 16.74
N LEU A 71 -0.73 1.60 17.27
CA LEU A 71 -0.96 1.48 18.70
C LEU A 71 -0.32 0.19 19.19
N MET A 72 0.82 0.33 19.87
CA MET A 72 1.51 -0.79 20.51
C MET A 72 0.81 -1.05 21.85
N LYS A 73 0.22 -2.24 22.03
CA LYS A 73 -0.22 -2.69 23.34
C LYS A 73 0.99 -3.23 24.08
N GLU A 74 1.46 -2.52 25.10
CA GLU A 74 2.39 -3.09 26.07
C GLU A 74 1.61 -4.13 26.89
N SER A 75 2.17 -5.33 27.06
CA SER A 75 1.61 -6.33 27.96
C SER A 75 1.62 -5.74 29.37
N LEU A 76 0.42 -5.59 29.95
CA LEU A 76 0.19 -5.11 31.32
C LEU A 76 1.12 -5.80 32.31
N ASN A 77 2.24 -5.16 32.67
CA ASN A 77 3.00 -5.40 33.89
C ASN A 77 4.07 -4.30 34.06
N GLN A 78 3.62 -3.05 34.24
CA GLN A 78 4.23 -2.01 35.09
C GLN A 78 3.59 -0.65 34.76
N GLY A 79 3.15 0.04 35.82
CA GLY A 79 2.55 1.38 35.89
C GLY A 79 2.37 2.18 34.60
N LEU A 80 1.11 2.49 34.30
CA LEU A 80 0.57 3.36 33.23
C LEU A 80 1.59 4.32 32.56
N LYS A 81 2.40 3.79 31.64
CA LYS A 81 3.16 4.60 30.68
C LYS A 81 2.25 4.85 29.48
N ARG A 82 2.21 6.10 29.01
CA ARG A 82 1.32 6.56 27.93
C ARG A 82 1.45 5.62 26.70
N PRO A 83 0.37 5.31 25.98
CA PRO A 83 0.47 4.53 24.75
C PRO A 83 1.44 5.24 23.80
N TYR A 84 2.56 4.60 23.49
CA TYR A 84 3.53 5.18 22.56
C TYR A 84 3.06 4.87 21.14
N CYS A 85 2.75 5.94 20.40
CA CYS A 85 2.36 5.88 19.00
C CYS A 85 3.62 5.89 18.13
N ARG A 86 3.86 4.84 17.34
CA ARG A 86 4.89 4.89 16.28
C ARG A 86 4.27 5.25 14.94
N VAL A 87 4.85 6.29 14.31
CA VAL A 87 4.51 6.66 12.93
C VAL A 87 5.22 5.69 11.99
N CYS A 88 4.45 4.84 11.35
CA CYS A 88 4.89 3.91 10.31
C CYS A 88 4.47 4.43 8.93
N ARG A 89 5.04 3.87 7.86
CA ARG A 89 4.56 4.11 6.49
C ARG A 89 3.81 2.88 5.99
N TRP A 90 2.63 3.11 5.39
CA TRP A 90 1.76 2.03 4.95
C TRP A 90 2.35 1.25 3.76
N SER A 91 2.46 -0.07 3.91
CA SER A 91 2.72 -1.03 2.82
C SER A 91 1.91 -2.31 3.11
N LYS A 92 1.29 -2.89 2.08
CA LYS A 92 0.21 -3.89 2.22
C LYS A 92 0.67 -5.27 2.71
N TRP A 93 1.98 -5.52 2.83
CA TRP A 93 2.55 -6.83 3.16
C TRP A 93 3.57 -6.84 4.29
N VAL A 94 3.94 -5.69 4.85
CA VAL A 94 4.74 -5.66 6.07
C VAL A 94 3.83 -5.23 7.20
N GLN A 95 3.52 -6.17 8.11
CA GLN A 95 3.25 -5.81 9.48
C GLN A 95 4.36 -4.84 9.90
N THR A 96 4.04 -3.55 10.02
CA THR A 96 4.83 -2.63 10.82
C THR A 96 6.31 -2.47 10.40
N LEU A 97 6.59 -1.74 9.32
CA LEU A 97 7.90 -1.10 9.23
C LEU A 97 7.84 0.23 10.00
N CYS A 98 8.09 0.11 11.31
CA CYS A 98 8.64 1.19 12.11
C CYS A 98 10.01 1.52 11.50
N LEU A 99 10.06 2.50 10.60
CA LEU A 99 11.32 3.16 10.31
C LEU A 99 11.69 3.94 11.57
N SER A 100 12.57 3.37 12.39
CA SER A 100 13.36 4.14 13.33
C SER A 100 14.27 5.05 12.52
N THR A 101 13.83 6.30 12.32
CA THR A 101 14.77 7.41 12.18
C THR A 101 15.19 7.86 13.56
#